data_AF-A0A6P1J7V6-F1
#
_entry.id   AF-A0A6P1J7V6-F1
#
_cell.length_a   1.000
_cell.length_b   1.000
_cell.length_c   1.000
_cell.angle_alpha   90.00
_cell.angle_beta   90.00
_cell.angle_gamma   90.00
#
_symmetry.space_group_name_H-M   'P 1'
#
loop_
_entity.id
_entity.type
_entity.pdbx_description
1 polymer ?
#
loop_
_entity_poly.entity_id
_entity_poly.type
_entity_poly.pdbx_seq_one_letter_code
_entity_poly.pdbx_strand_id
1 'polypeptide(L)'
;MSVGHYVLSTTGPFADETEILGVYSSDTWAREAAASWLDALDREAFPQCVIENWNGSHLVHREVLGGLGLDDDGTAAGTLER
;
A
#
# COMPACT_ATOMS: atom_id res chain seq x y z
N MET A 1 -24.10 -6.33 10.24
CA MET A 1 -23.13 -5.49 9.51
C MET A 1 -21.78 -6.19 9.61
N SER A 2 -21.21 -6.59 8.49
CA SER A 2 -19.85 -7.15 8.45
C SER A 2 -18.85 -6.01 8.73
N VAL A 3 -17.95 -6.24 9.67
CA VAL A 3 -16.87 -5.30 9.98
C VAL A 3 -15.81 -5.44 8.89
N GLY A 4 -15.49 -4.35 8.20
CA GLY A 4 -14.42 -4.35 7.19
C GLY A 4 -13.05 -4.53 7.84
N HIS A 5 -12.08 -5.04 7.08
CA HIS A 5 -10.69 -5.16 7.50
C HIS A 5 -9.76 -4.63 6.41
N TYR A 6 -8.58 -4.18 6.82
CA TYR A 6 -7.56 -3.61 5.94
C TYR A 6 -6.37 -4.55 5.91
N VAL A 7 -6.01 -5.05 4.73
CA VAL A 7 -4.82 -5.88 4.52
C VAL A 7 -3.70 -4.98 4.01
N LEU A 8 -2.57 -4.97 4.72
CA LEU A 8 -1.35 -4.33 4.27
C LEU A 8 -0.42 -5.40 3.71
N SER A 9 0.04 -5.19 2.49
CA SER A 9 1.05 -6.03 1.84
C SER A 9 2.14 -5.19 1.22
N THR A 10 3.27 -5.80 0.91
CA THR A 10 4.29 -5.23 0.02
C THR A 10 4.15 -5.84 -1.36
N THR A 11 4.57 -5.10 -2.38
CA THR A 11 4.80 -5.65 -3.72
C THR A 11 6.20 -5.28 -4.17
N GLY A 12 6.90 -6.26 -4.75
CA GLY A 12 8.18 -6.00 -5.41
C GLY A 12 8.01 -5.19 -6.71
N PRO A 13 9.11 -4.63 -7.26
CA PRO A 13 9.09 -3.80 -8.46
C PRO A 13 8.61 -4.52 -9.74
N PHE A 14 8.58 -5.86 -9.72
CA PHE A 14 8.09 -6.69 -10.82
C PHE A 14 6.74 -7.35 -10.52
N ALA A 15 6.11 -7.03 -9.38
CA ALA A 15 4.81 -7.51 -8.94
C ALA A 15 4.61 -9.05 -8.82
N ASP A 16 5.66 -9.85 -9.05
CA ASP A 16 5.58 -11.32 -8.91
C ASP A 16 5.52 -11.81 -7.45
N GLU A 17 5.99 -10.99 -6.50
CA GLU A 17 6.04 -11.34 -5.08
C GLU A 17 5.26 -10.31 -4.25
N THR A 18 4.19 -10.78 -3.61
CA THR A 18 3.44 -10.01 -2.60
C THR A 18 3.59 -10.65 -1.23
N GLU A 19 4.04 -9.89 -0.25
CA GLU A 19 4.13 -10.35 1.15
C GLU A 19 3.10 -9.61 2.01
N ILE A 20 2.31 -10.34 2.80
CA ILE A 20 1.34 -9.74 3.72
C ILE A 20 2.06 -9.32 4.99
N LEU A 21 2.07 -8.01 5.27
CA LEU A 21 2.65 -7.44 6.48
C LEU A 21 1.69 -7.51 7.67
N GLY A 22 0.39 -7.39 7.42
CA GLY A 22 -0.60 -7.41 8.51
C GLY A 22 -2.04 -7.19 8.08
N VAL A 23 -2.95 -7.45 9.03
CA VAL A 23 -4.39 -7.19 8.90
C VAL A 23 -4.86 -6.30 10.04
N TYR A 24 -5.54 -5.21 9.70
CA TYR A 24 -5.94 -4.14 10.61
C TYR A 24 -7.45 -3.96 10.61
N SER A 25 -8.00 -3.54 11.75
CA SER A 25 -9.41 -3.20 11.91
C SER A 25 -9.74 -1.76 11.49
N SER A 26 -8.74 -0.94 11.15
CA SER A 26 -8.87 0.48 10.83
C SER A 26 -7.91 0.89 9.71
N ASP A 27 -8.39 1.77 8.82
CA ASP A 27 -7.60 2.42 7.76
C ASP A 27 -6.41 3.18 8.35
N THR A 28 -6.63 3.93 9.44
CA THR A 28 -5.60 4.77 10.07
C THR A 28 -4.41 3.93 10.52
N TRP A 29 -4.66 2.79 11.17
CA TRP A 29 -3.60 1.90 11.64
C TRP A 29 -2.84 1.23 10.49
N ALA A 30 -3.56 0.85 9.43
CA ALA A 30 -2.92 0.29 8.23
C ALA A 30 -2.01 1.33 7.55
N ARG A 31 -2.45 2.60 7.47
CA ARG A 31 -1.66 3.71 6.92
C ARG A 31 -0.43 4.04 7.76
N GLU A 32 -0.57 4.07 9.08
CA GLU A 32 0.57 4.30 9.99
C GLU A 32 1.61 3.18 9.88
N ALA A 33 1.17 1.92 9.79
CA ALA A 33 2.06 0.78 9.58
C ALA A 33 2.76 0.84 8.21
N ALA A 34 2.02 1.20 7.16
CA ALA A 34 2.60 1.39 5.82
C ALA A 34 3.66 2.50 5.81
N ALA A 35 3.38 3.64 6.44
CA ALA A 35 4.32 4.74 6.56
C ALA A 35 5.59 4.32 7.33
N SER A 36 5.43 3.59 8.45
CA SER A 36 6.56 3.07 9.21
C SER A 36 7.41 2.08 8.39
N TRP A 37 6.78 1.26 7.55
CA TRP A 37 7.49 0.32 6.69
C TRP A 37 8.29 1.03 5.59
N LEU A 38 7.66 2.01 4.94
CA LEU A 38 8.30 2.82 3.89
C LEU A 38 9.46 3.67 4.43
N ASP A 39 9.42 4.07 5.70
CA ASP A 39 10.49 4.82 6.36
C ASP A 39 11.67 3.93 6.78
N ALA A 40 11.40 2.67 7.16
CA ALA A 40 12.40 1.75 7.70
C ALA A 40 13.32 1.08 6.65
N LEU A 41 12.96 1.10 5.37
CA LEU A 41 13.72 0.46 4.31
C LEU A 41 14.76 1.39 3.67
N ASP A 42 15.97 0.85 3.47
CA ASP A 42 16.98 1.47 2.63
C ASP A 42 16.40 1.65 1.22
N ARG A 43 16.46 2.88 0.68
CA ARG A 43 15.66 3.35 -0.47
C ARG A 43 15.98 2.65 -1.81
N GLU A 44 16.86 1.67 -1.81
CA GLU A 44 17.43 1.05 -3.01
C GLU A 44 16.52 0.02 -3.70
N ALA A 45 15.39 -0.40 -3.09
CA ALA A 45 14.54 -1.48 -3.62
C ALA A 45 13.17 -1.07 -4.22
N PHE A 46 12.86 0.23 -4.38
CA PHE A 46 11.53 0.72 -4.79
C PHE A 46 10.36 0.09 -4.01
N PRO A 47 10.36 0.15 -2.67
CA PRO A 47 9.32 -0.51 -1.89
C PRO A 47 7.95 0.10 -2.18
N GLN A 48 6.97 -0.77 -2.47
CA GLN A 48 5.57 -0.42 -2.59
C GLN A 48 4.79 -1.14 -1.49
N CYS A 49 3.93 -0.41 -0.80
CA CYS A 49 2.92 -0.95 0.09
C CYS A 49 1.57 -0.94 -0.62
N VAL A 50 0.75 -1.95 -0.40
CA VAL A 50 -0.62 -2.02 -0.90
C VAL A 50 -1.54 -2.16 0.29
N ILE A 51 -2.53 -1.26 0.39
CA ILE A 51 -3.59 -1.33 1.37
C ILE A 51 -4.88 -1.74 0.66
N GLU A 52 -5.46 -2.84 1.09
CA GLU A 52 -6.74 -3.32 0.57
C GLU A 52 -7.80 -3.31 1.67
N ASN A 53 -8.96 -2.70 1.40
CA ASN A 53 -10.13 -2.76 2.26
C ASN A 53 -11.03 -3.90 1.80
N TRP A 54 -11.33 -4.83 2.70
CA TRP A 54 -12.13 -6.01 2.46
C TRP A 54 -13.37 -6.04 3.36
N ASN A 55 -14.51 -6.41 2.79
CA ASN A 55 -15.73 -6.72 3.52
C ASN A 55 -16.06 -8.21 3.33
N GLY A 56 -15.71 -9.03 4.31
CA GLY A 56 -15.69 -10.48 4.13
C GLY A 56 -14.70 -10.86 3.03
N SER A 57 -15.16 -11.56 2.00
CA SER A 57 -14.34 -11.96 0.84
C SER A 57 -14.42 -10.98 -0.34
N HIS A 58 -15.03 -9.80 -0.15
CA HIS A 58 -15.19 -8.80 -1.20
C HIS A 58 -14.19 -7.66 -1.02
N LEU A 59 -13.37 -7.43 -2.04
CA LEU A 59 -12.49 -6.26 -2.12
C LEU A 59 -13.35 -5.02 -2.38
N VAL A 60 -13.26 -4.04 -1.48
CA VAL A 60 -14.00 -2.77 -1.53
C VAL A 60 -13.13 -1.66 -2.14
N HIS A 61 -11.87 -1.62 -1.74
CA HIS A 61 -10.93 -0.58 -2.18
C HIS A 61 -9.51 -1.14 -2.16
N ARG A 62 -8.66 -0.66 -3.07
CA ARG A 62 -7.24 -0.98 -3.13
C ARG A 62 -6.45 0.28 -3.43
N GLU A 63 -5.43 0.53 -2.63
CA GLU A 63 -4.53 1.68 -2.74
C GLU A 63 -3.09 1.19 -2.75
N VAL A 64 -2.26 1.77 -3.61
CA VAL A 64 -0.81 1.52 -3.64
C VAL A 64 -0.11 2.77 -3.09
N LEU A 65 0.84 2.57 -2.19
CA LEU A 65 1.61 3.60 -1.52
C LEU A 65 3.11 3.39 -1.81
N GLY A 66 3.80 4.44 -2.23
CA GLY A 66 5.24 4.37 -2.56
C GLY A 66 5.52 3.88 -3.98
N GLY A 67 6.79 3.57 -4.25
CA GLY A 67 7.28 3.25 -5.60
C GLY A 67 7.57 4.49 -6.48
N LEU A 68 8.03 4.25 -7.72
CA LEU A 68 8.45 5.29 -8.67
C LEU A 68 7.31 6.11 -9.30
N GLY A 69 6.08 6.05 -8.78
CA GLY A 69 4.94 6.75 -9.41
C GLY A 69 4.69 6.29 -10.85
N LEU A 70 5.05 5.04 -11.18
CA LEU A 70 4.58 4.37 -12.39
C LEU A 70 3.13 3.93 -12.14
N ASP A 71 2.25 4.90 -11.98
CA ASP A 71 0.82 4.67 -12.05
C ASP A 71 0.51 4.08 -13.43
N ASP A 72 -0.18 2.93 -13.45
CA ASP A 72 -0.75 2.28 -14.64
C ASP A 72 -1.91 3.10 -15.25
N ASP A 73 -1.99 4.40 -14.95
CA ASP A 73 -2.89 5.37 -15.57
C ASP A 73 -2.26 6.77 -15.59
N GLY A 74 -1.16 6.94 -16.33
CA GLY A 74 -0.83 8.16 -17.08
C GLY A 74 -0.87 9.53 -16.39
N THR A 75 -0.92 9.63 -15.06
CA THR A 75 -1.00 10.90 -14.34
C THR A 75 0.12 10.95 -13.33
N ALA A 76 1.28 11.41 -13.80
CA ALA A 76 2.35 11.86 -12.94
C ALA A 76 1.82 13.03 -12.09
N ALA A 77 1.49 12.76 -10.83
CA ALA A 77 1.32 13.81 -9.83
C ALA A 77 2.71 14.30 -9.43
N GLY A 78 3.24 15.26 -10.22
CA GLY A 78 4.19 16.23 -9.69
C GLY A 78 3.57 16.86 -8.44
N THR A 79 4.34 17.06 -7.38
CA THR A 79 4.92 18.38 -7.11
C THR A 79 6.01 18.22 -6.03
N LEU A 80 7.26 18.28 -6.46
CA LEU A 80 8.38 18.69 -5.61
C LEU A 80 8.35 20.22 -5.54
N GLU A 81 7.70 20.77 -4.52
CA GLU A 81 7.82 22.20 -4.21
C GLU A 81 8.85 22.41 -3.08
N ARG A 82 10.04 22.81 -3.54
CA ARG A 82 11.06 23.72 -2.99
C ARG A 82 11.46 23.60 -1.51
#